data_AF-A0A5Y7FF37-F1
#
_entry.id   AF-A0A5Y7FF37-F1
#
_cell.length_a   1.000
_cell.length_b   1.000
_cell.length_c   1.000
_cell.angle_alpha   90.00
_cell.angle_beta   90.00
_cell.angle_gamma   90.00
#
_symmetry.space_group_name_H-M   'P 1'
#
loop_
_entity.id
_entity.type
_entity.pdbx_description
1 polymer ?
#
loop_
_entity_poly.entity_id
_entity_poly.type
_entity_poly.pdbx_seq_one_letter_code
_entity_poly.pdbx_strand_id
1 'polypeptide(L)'
;MLPFLDEIIGADWTIDLNKYDFAYDEEGRIIWALYNDIEKGKLKDPRDIDSTPESRNKFDDAMDGYENGMVTRFDVDTPNDWSEQQATLFKDTLVLTAKLAALTPPQGYPNAPYYFTPERLEWIYKRGYLDKLLDPRIPAIYRYNFPQELRAKILAYAKEHNIKE
;
A
#
# COMPACT_ATOMS: atom_id res chain seq x y z
N MET A 1 3.90 8.00 17.29
CA MET A 1 4.13 6.54 17.31
C MET A 1 3.85 6.03 15.92
N LEU A 2 4.88 5.68 15.14
CA LEU A 2 4.75 5.15 13.79
C LEU A 2 5.20 3.69 13.83
N PRO A 3 4.27 2.73 14.00
CA PRO A 3 4.63 1.36 14.31
C PRO A 3 4.69 0.49 13.04
N PHE A 4 5.39 0.90 11.98
CA PHE A 4 5.73 0.02 10.85
C PHE A 4 6.90 0.56 10.06
N LEU A 5 7.98 -0.23 9.89
CA LEU A 5 9.07 -0.14 8.90
C LEU A 5 9.79 1.20 8.62
N ASP A 6 9.19 2.33 8.99
CA ASP A 6 9.69 3.70 9.01
C ASP A 6 10.97 3.86 9.85
N GLU A 7 11.22 2.92 10.79
CA GLU A 7 12.42 2.92 11.63
C GLU A 7 13.66 2.33 10.94
N ILE A 8 13.50 1.58 9.83
CA ILE A 8 14.59 0.76 9.26
C ILE A 8 14.79 0.97 7.76
N ILE A 9 13.73 1.26 6.99
CA ILE A 9 13.81 1.35 5.53
C ILE A 9 13.28 2.71 5.08
N GLY A 10 14.03 3.42 4.24
CA GLY A 10 13.58 4.67 3.63
C GLY A 10 12.24 4.45 2.92
N ALA A 11 11.26 5.32 3.20
CA ALA A 11 9.87 5.19 2.77
C ALA A 11 9.65 5.33 1.25
N ASP A 12 10.72 5.29 0.46
CA ASP A 12 10.74 5.50 -0.99
C ASP A 12 10.14 4.33 -1.78
N TRP A 13 9.98 3.14 -1.17
CA TRP A 13 9.52 1.90 -1.83
C TRP A 13 8.19 1.33 -1.29
N THR A 14 7.42 2.09 -0.51
CA THR A 14 6.38 1.50 0.37
C THR A 14 4.94 1.62 -0.13
N ILE A 15 4.65 2.45 -1.15
CA ILE A 15 3.31 2.57 -1.74
C ILE A 15 3.24 1.66 -2.98
N ASP A 16 2.72 0.45 -2.78
CA ASP A 16 2.40 -0.49 -3.86
C ASP A 16 0.89 -0.52 -4.08
N LEU A 17 0.44 0.14 -5.15
CA LEU A 17 -0.97 0.22 -5.55
C LEU A 17 -1.44 -1.03 -6.29
N ASN A 18 -0.51 -1.88 -6.74
CA ASN A 18 -0.86 -3.11 -7.43
C ASN A 18 -1.24 -4.22 -6.47
N LYS A 19 -0.76 -4.24 -5.22
CA LYS A 19 -1.22 -5.11 -4.10
C LYS A 19 -1.83 -6.47 -4.52
N TYR A 20 -1.16 -7.25 -5.38
CA TYR A 20 -1.60 -8.53 -5.99
C TYR A 20 -2.45 -8.49 -7.27
N ASP A 21 -3.05 -7.36 -7.60
CA ASP A 21 -3.91 -7.12 -8.75
C ASP A 21 -3.19 -6.23 -9.77
N PHE A 22 -2.54 -6.87 -10.75
CA PHE A 22 -1.87 -6.19 -11.87
C PHE A 22 -2.76 -5.15 -12.57
N ALA A 23 -4.09 -5.31 -12.53
CA ALA A 23 -5.04 -4.45 -13.20
C ALA A 23 -5.11 -3.00 -12.67
N TYR A 24 -4.69 -2.74 -11.42
CA TYR A 24 -4.83 -1.41 -10.83
C TYR A 24 -3.83 -0.41 -11.41
N ASP A 25 -2.55 -0.74 -11.37
CA ASP A 25 -1.47 0.16 -11.78
C ASP A 25 -0.34 -0.57 -12.55
N GLU A 26 -0.71 -1.48 -13.45
CA GLU A 26 0.20 -2.22 -14.37
C GLU A 26 1.28 -1.32 -14.98
N GLU A 27 0.86 -0.16 -15.46
CA GLU A 27 1.67 0.79 -16.21
C GLU A 27 2.25 1.91 -15.31
N GLY A 28 1.95 1.89 -14.01
CA GLY A 28 2.35 2.95 -13.06
C GLY A 28 1.62 4.28 -13.23
N ARG A 29 0.53 4.33 -14.02
CA ARG A 29 -0.23 5.56 -14.29
C ARG A 29 -0.73 6.25 -13.02
N ILE A 30 -1.20 5.48 -12.05
CA ILE A 30 -1.75 6.02 -10.80
C ILE A 30 -0.64 6.57 -9.94
N ILE A 31 0.45 5.82 -9.72
CA ILE A 31 1.55 6.29 -8.89
C ILE A 31 2.19 7.56 -9.48
N TRP A 32 2.33 7.63 -10.81
CA TRP A 32 2.81 8.84 -11.48
C TRP A 32 1.85 10.02 -11.36
N ALA A 33 0.53 9.79 -11.42
CA ALA A 33 -0.45 10.84 -11.22
C ALA A 33 -0.39 11.43 -9.79
N LEU A 34 -0.26 10.57 -8.78
CA LEU A 34 -0.09 10.98 -7.39
C LEU A 34 1.19 11.79 -7.19
N TYR A 35 2.33 11.33 -7.72
CA TYR A 35 3.59 12.08 -7.65
C TYR A 35 3.51 13.43 -8.33
N ASN A 36 2.87 13.51 -9.50
CA ASN A 36 2.68 14.77 -10.21
C ASN A 36 1.82 15.77 -9.40
N ASP A 37 0.78 15.29 -8.71
CA ASP A 37 -0.05 16.13 -7.86
C ASP A 37 0.67 16.57 -6.57
N ILE A 38 1.58 15.75 -6.04
CA ILE A 38 2.50 16.12 -4.96
C ILE A 38 3.48 17.20 -5.43
N GLU A 39 4.15 16.99 -6.58
CA GLU A 39 5.12 17.94 -7.15
C GLU A 39 4.48 19.31 -7.42
N LYS A 40 3.22 19.32 -7.85
CA LYS A 40 2.42 20.54 -8.06
C LYS A 40 1.86 21.15 -6.78
N GLY A 41 2.11 20.55 -5.60
CA GLY A 41 1.62 21.01 -4.31
C GLY A 41 0.10 20.88 -4.10
N LYS A 42 -0.59 20.09 -4.93
CA LYS A 42 -2.03 19.84 -4.78
C LYS A 42 -2.30 18.82 -3.67
N LEU A 43 -1.41 17.85 -3.54
CA LEU A 43 -1.38 16.84 -2.48
C LEU A 43 -0.13 17.03 -1.64
N LYS A 44 -0.23 16.66 -0.37
CA LYS A 44 0.91 16.54 0.54
C LYS A 44 1.34 15.08 0.53
N ASP A 45 2.64 14.83 0.53
CA ASP A 45 3.15 13.47 0.62
C ASP A 45 2.78 12.90 2.01
N PRO A 46 2.04 11.78 2.11
CA PRO A 46 1.60 11.23 3.39
C PRO A 46 2.76 10.82 4.32
N ARG A 47 3.96 10.65 3.75
CA ARG A 47 5.21 10.26 4.41
C ARG A 47 5.95 11.43 5.05
N ASP A 48 5.63 12.67 4.65
CA ASP A 48 6.27 13.84 5.22
C ASP A 48 6.00 13.95 6.73
N ILE A 49 7.02 14.39 7.49
CA ILE A 49 6.95 14.49 8.96
C ILE A 49 5.87 15.47 9.44
N ASP A 50 5.57 16.48 8.64
CA ASP A 50 4.57 17.51 8.92
C ASP A 50 3.19 17.18 8.32
N SER A 51 3.00 15.99 7.74
CA SER A 51 1.70 15.54 7.28
C SER A 51 0.72 15.32 8.43
N THR A 52 -0.44 15.96 8.32
CA THR A 52 -1.55 15.88 9.28
C THR A 52 -2.56 14.81 8.85
N PRO A 53 -3.44 14.34 9.76
CA PRO A 53 -4.53 13.43 9.42
C PRO A 53 -5.38 13.91 8.24
N GLU A 54 -5.67 15.21 8.16
CA GLU A 54 -6.44 15.80 7.06
C GLU A 54 -5.71 15.67 5.72
N SER A 55 -4.40 15.93 5.72
CA SER A 55 -3.59 15.84 4.50
C SER A 55 -3.43 14.39 4.00
N ARG A 56 -3.32 13.43 4.94
CA ARG A 56 -3.26 12.00 4.64
C ARG A 56 -4.58 11.46 4.10
N ASN A 57 -5.70 11.83 4.72
CA ASN A 57 -7.02 11.48 4.20
C ASN A 57 -7.24 12.05 2.80
N LYS A 58 -6.80 13.28 2.52
CA LYS A 58 -6.89 13.86 1.18
C LYS A 58 -6.05 13.09 0.16
N PHE A 59 -4.86 12.60 0.56
CA PHE A 59 -4.05 11.73 -0.28
C PHE A 59 -4.76 10.39 -0.55
N ASP A 60 -5.31 9.75 0.49
CA ASP A 60 -6.05 8.49 0.34
C ASP A 60 -7.28 8.65 -0.56
N ASP A 61 -8.03 9.74 -0.42
CA ASP A 61 -9.18 10.05 -1.28
C ASP A 61 -8.76 10.23 -2.75
N ALA A 62 -7.63 10.89 -3.00
CA ALA A 62 -7.10 11.07 -4.35
C ALA A 62 -6.61 9.75 -4.95
N MET A 63 -5.92 8.93 -4.14
CA MET A 63 -5.49 7.58 -4.52
C MET A 63 -6.69 6.72 -4.92
N ASP A 64 -7.73 6.65 -4.08
CA ASP A 64 -8.96 5.91 -4.38
C ASP A 64 -9.65 6.46 -5.65
N GLY A 65 -9.61 7.78 -5.86
CA GLY A 65 -10.13 8.42 -7.06
C GLY A 65 -9.40 7.99 -8.33
N TYR A 66 -8.08 7.96 -8.29
CA TYR A 66 -7.26 7.51 -9.42
C TYR A 66 -7.39 6.00 -9.66
N GLU A 67 -7.38 5.17 -8.61
CA GLU A 67 -7.64 3.74 -8.72
C GLU A 67 -8.97 3.46 -9.44
N ASN A 68 -10.05 4.11 -9.01
CA ASN A 68 -11.35 3.92 -9.64
C ASN A 68 -11.41 4.43 -11.10
N GLY A 69 -10.68 5.52 -11.41
CA GLY A 69 -10.70 6.15 -12.73
C GLY A 69 -9.73 5.58 -13.76
N MET A 70 -8.65 4.92 -13.30
CA MET A 70 -7.52 4.50 -14.15
C MET A 70 -7.26 2.99 -14.16
N VAL A 71 -7.97 2.22 -13.32
CA VAL A 71 -7.91 0.75 -13.33
C VAL A 71 -8.24 0.20 -14.73
N THR A 72 -7.44 -0.76 -15.18
CA THR A 72 -7.71 -1.49 -16.42
C THR A 72 -8.78 -2.55 -16.15
N ARG A 73 -9.98 -2.35 -16.69
CA ARG A 73 -11.11 -3.27 -16.51
C ARG A 73 -11.06 -4.40 -17.53
N PHE A 74 -10.67 -5.59 -17.10
CA PHE A 74 -10.69 -6.81 -17.92
C PHE A 74 -11.99 -7.62 -17.80
N ASP A 75 -12.84 -7.23 -16.84
CA ASP A 75 -14.10 -7.87 -16.48
C ASP A 75 -15.33 -7.35 -17.24
N VAL A 76 -15.14 -6.35 -18.11
CA VAL A 76 -16.20 -5.71 -18.89
C VAL A 76 -16.13 -6.09 -20.37
N ASP A 77 -17.25 -5.98 -21.06
CA ASP A 77 -17.33 -6.22 -22.50
C ASP A 77 -16.51 -5.20 -23.30
N THR A 78 -16.00 -5.64 -24.45
CA THR A 78 -15.30 -4.75 -25.39
C THR A 78 -16.28 -3.70 -25.95
N PRO A 79 -15.95 -2.40 -25.91
CA PRO A 79 -16.83 -1.36 -26.45
C PRO A 79 -17.12 -1.53 -27.94
N ASN A 80 -18.38 -1.28 -28.34
CA ASN A 80 -18.84 -1.44 -29.72
C ASN A 80 -18.26 -0.39 -30.70
N ASP A 81 -17.74 0.72 -30.19
CA ASP A 81 -17.15 1.80 -30.97
C ASP A 81 -15.66 1.57 -31.29
N TRP A 82 -15.06 0.51 -30.75
CA TRP A 82 -13.68 0.14 -31.06
C TRP A 82 -13.53 -0.45 -32.45
N SER A 83 -12.44 -0.08 -33.12
CA SER A 83 -11.98 -0.79 -34.31
C SER A 83 -11.54 -2.22 -33.99
N GLU A 84 -11.54 -3.10 -34.99
CA GLU A 84 -11.04 -4.48 -34.83
C GLU A 84 -9.61 -4.52 -34.28
N GLN A 85 -8.76 -3.57 -34.71
CA GLN A 85 -7.38 -3.48 -34.22
C GLN A 85 -7.31 -3.17 -32.72
N GLN A 86 -8.15 -2.25 -32.23
CA GLN A 86 -8.23 -1.93 -30.80
C GLN A 86 -8.75 -3.12 -29.99
N ALA A 87 -9.80 -3.79 -30.46
CA ALA A 87 -10.35 -4.97 -29.81
C ALA A 87 -9.35 -6.14 -29.75
N THR A 88 -8.59 -6.37 -30.82
CA THR A 88 -7.53 -7.39 -30.83
C THR A 88 -6.40 -7.02 -29.86
N LEU A 89 -5.93 -5.76 -29.90
CA LEU A 89 -4.87 -5.31 -28.99
C LEU A 89 -5.27 -5.50 -27.52
N PHE A 90 -6.49 -5.14 -27.15
CA PHE A 90 -6.98 -5.32 -25.78
C PHE A 90 -7.02 -6.79 -25.35
N LYS A 91 -7.43 -7.71 -26.24
CA LYS A 91 -7.39 -9.15 -25.98
C LYS A 91 -5.96 -9.65 -25.80
N ASP A 92 -5.03 -9.18 -26.61
CA ASP A 92 -3.61 -9.54 -26.49
C ASP A 92 -3.03 -9.02 -25.17
N THR A 93 -3.36 -7.79 -24.77
CA THR A 93 -2.99 -7.23 -23.45
C THR A 93 -3.56 -8.06 -22.32
N LEU A 94 -4.85 -8.41 -22.35
CA LEU A 94 -5.47 -9.29 -21.34
C LEU A 94 -4.71 -10.61 -21.19
N VAL A 95 -4.40 -11.28 -22.30
CA VAL A 95 -3.67 -12.55 -22.28
C VAL A 95 -2.25 -12.36 -21.73
N LEU A 96 -1.58 -11.27 -22.09
CA LEU A 96 -0.26 -10.94 -21.58
C LEU A 96 -0.29 -10.69 -20.07
N THR A 97 -1.17 -9.81 -19.59
CA THR A 97 -1.31 -9.49 -18.17
C THR A 97 -1.67 -10.73 -17.35
N ALA A 98 -2.55 -11.60 -17.87
CA ALA A 98 -2.87 -12.87 -17.21
C ALA A 98 -1.67 -13.82 -17.12
N LYS A 99 -0.84 -13.92 -18.17
CA LYS A 99 0.39 -14.72 -18.15
C LYS A 99 1.42 -14.14 -17.18
N LEU A 100 1.59 -12.82 -17.15
CA LEU A 100 2.46 -12.15 -16.20
C LEU A 100 1.99 -12.39 -14.77
N ALA A 101 0.70 -12.26 -14.48
CA ALA A 101 0.11 -12.55 -13.18
C ALA A 101 0.29 -14.02 -12.76
N ALA A 102 0.22 -14.97 -13.69
CA ALA A 102 0.45 -16.39 -13.40
C ALA A 102 1.93 -16.74 -13.15
N LEU A 103 2.85 -16.05 -13.82
CA LEU A 103 4.30 -16.26 -13.68
C LEU A 103 4.89 -15.49 -12.50
N THR A 104 4.28 -14.37 -12.13
CA THR A 104 4.70 -13.59 -10.99
C THR A 104 4.06 -14.22 -9.76
N PRO A 105 4.84 -14.73 -8.79
CA PRO A 105 4.29 -15.10 -7.50
C PRO A 105 3.48 -13.92 -6.96
N PRO A 106 2.39 -14.14 -6.18
CA PRO A 106 1.61 -13.05 -5.60
C PRO A 106 2.55 -11.94 -5.11
N GLN A 107 2.56 -10.80 -5.82
CA GLN A 107 3.51 -9.71 -5.56
C GLN A 107 3.16 -9.10 -4.22
N GLY A 108 4.01 -9.43 -3.27
CA GLY A 108 3.94 -9.03 -1.89
C GLY A 108 4.84 -9.99 -1.14
N TYR A 109 5.83 -9.47 -0.41
CA TYR A 109 6.35 -10.28 0.67
C TYR A 109 5.12 -10.68 1.51
N PRO A 110 4.98 -11.93 1.97
CA PRO A 110 3.93 -12.30 2.90
C PRO A 110 3.82 -11.35 4.10
N ASN A 111 4.91 -10.60 4.36
CA ASN A 111 5.08 -9.58 5.38
C ASN A 111 5.55 -8.20 4.83
N ALA A 112 5.37 -7.88 3.55
CA ALA A 112 5.68 -6.53 3.06
C ALA A 112 4.78 -5.55 3.81
N PRO A 113 5.34 -4.49 4.41
CA PRO A 113 4.50 -3.46 5.02
C PRO A 113 3.67 -2.84 3.91
N TYR A 114 2.37 -3.09 3.94
CA TYR A 114 1.44 -2.23 3.22
C TYR A 114 1.50 -0.87 3.88
N TYR A 115 1.90 0.16 3.13
CA TYR A 115 1.79 1.52 3.62
C TYR A 115 0.32 1.93 3.55
N PHE A 116 -0.35 1.79 4.68
CA PHE A 116 -1.59 2.51 4.93
C PHE A 116 -1.23 3.75 5.74
N THR A 117 -1.84 4.88 5.42
CA THR A 117 -1.85 6.00 6.36
C THR A 117 -2.38 5.50 7.71
N PRO A 118 -1.97 6.08 8.85
CA PRO A 118 -2.49 5.68 10.16
C PRO A 118 -4.03 5.64 10.19
N GLU A 119 -4.66 6.59 9.50
CA GLU A 119 -6.12 6.73 9.38
C GLU A 119 -6.74 5.59 8.56
N ARG A 120 -6.17 5.27 7.38
CA ARG A 120 -6.62 4.15 6.55
C ARG A 120 -6.42 2.81 7.26
N LEU A 121 -5.30 2.64 7.95
CA LEU A 121 -5.02 1.43 8.73
C LEU A 121 -6.05 1.23 9.85
N GLU A 122 -6.37 2.31 10.58
CA GLU A 122 -7.39 2.32 11.61
C GLU A 122 -8.76 1.92 11.06
N TRP A 123 -9.14 2.46 9.89
CA TRP A 123 -10.39 2.14 9.21
C TRP A 123 -10.46 0.66 8.79
N ILE A 124 -9.40 0.13 8.19
CA ILE A 124 -9.32 -1.27 7.75
C ILE A 124 -9.42 -2.21 8.95
N TYR A 125 -8.69 -1.91 10.03
CA TYR A 125 -8.71 -2.71 11.25
C TYR A 125 -10.12 -2.74 11.88
N LYS A 126 -10.76 -1.58 12.02
CA LYS A 126 -12.13 -1.47 12.58
C LYS A 126 -13.18 -2.25 11.79
N ARG A 127 -12.97 -2.44 10.48
CA ARG A 127 -13.86 -3.24 9.62
C ARG A 127 -13.59 -4.75 9.66
N GLY A 128 -12.53 -5.19 10.35
CA GLY A 128 -12.22 -6.61 10.51
C GLY A 128 -11.58 -7.24 9.27
N TYR A 129 -11.00 -6.43 8.37
CA TYR A 129 -10.24 -6.96 7.22
C TYR A 129 -8.87 -7.51 7.63
N LEU A 130 -8.37 -7.14 8.81
CA LEU A 130 -7.13 -7.65 9.37
C LEU A 130 -7.42 -8.63 10.49
N ASP A 131 -6.52 -9.59 10.68
CA ASP A 131 -6.59 -10.48 11.84
C ASP A 131 -6.46 -9.66 13.13
N LYS A 132 -7.47 -9.80 14.01
CA LYS A 132 -7.52 -9.16 15.33
C LYS A 132 -6.30 -9.46 16.22
N LEU A 133 -5.62 -10.58 15.99
CA LEU A 133 -4.41 -10.98 16.74
C LEU A 133 -3.13 -10.32 16.18
N LEU A 134 -3.21 -9.80 14.96
CA LEU A 134 -2.13 -9.14 14.25
C LEU A 134 -2.43 -7.65 14.15
N ASP A 135 -2.77 -7.01 15.28
CA ASP A 135 -3.03 -5.57 15.31
C ASP A 135 -1.78 -4.83 14.82
N PRO A 136 -1.88 -4.20 13.64
CA PRO A 136 -0.72 -3.60 13.05
C PRO A 136 -0.32 -2.33 13.82
N ARG A 137 -1.28 -1.63 14.42
CA ARG A 137 -1.14 -0.29 15.00
C ARG A 137 -0.34 -0.24 16.29
N ILE A 138 0.04 -1.39 16.85
CA ILE A 138 0.89 -1.46 18.04
C ILE A 138 2.33 -1.86 17.64
N PRO A 139 3.35 -1.34 18.35
CA PRO A 139 4.73 -1.72 18.12
C PRO A 139 4.91 -3.24 18.10
N ALA A 140 5.79 -3.73 17.22
CA ALA A 140 5.99 -5.17 17.02
C ALA A 140 6.31 -5.91 18.32
N ILE A 141 7.08 -5.28 19.20
CA ILE A 141 7.42 -5.80 20.53
C ILE A 141 6.17 -6.15 21.35
N TYR A 142 5.05 -5.47 21.17
CA TYR A 142 3.80 -5.65 21.92
C TYR A 142 2.77 -6.56 21.26
N ARG A 143 3.04 -7.07 20.04
CA ARG A 143 2.11 -7.96 19.32
C ARG A 143 1.96 -9.32 20.00
N TYR A 144 0.82 -9.98 19.76
CA TYR A 144 0.43 -11.24 20.40
C TYR A 144 1.46 -12.37 20.22
N ASN A 145 2.04 -12.47 19.02
CA ASN A 145 2.99 -13.51 18.65
C ASN A 145 4.47 -13.15 18.96
N PHE A 146 4.74 -11.98 19.54
CA PHE A 146 6.11 -11.56 19.80
C PHE A 146 6.72 -12.39 20.95
N PRO A 147 7.91 -13.00 20.78
CA PRO A 147 8.51 -13.85 21.81
C PRO A 147 8.75 -13.10 23.13
N GLN A 148 8.20 -13.61 24.24
CA GLN A 148 8.30 -12.97 25.55
C GLN A 148 9.76 -12.82 26.02
N GLU A 149 10.60 -13.83 25.78
CA GLU A 149 12.02 -13.78 26.14
C GLU A 149 12.76 -12.67 25.38
N LEU A 150 12.44 -12.47 24.10
CA LEU A 150 13.03 -11.42 23.29
C LEU A 150 12.57 -10.04 23.76
N ARG A 151 11.28 -9.89 24.08
CA ARG A 151 10.73 -8.66 24.66
C ARG A 151 11.47 -8.28 25.94
N ALA A 152 11.66 -9.24 26.85
CA ALA A 152 12.38 -9.01 28.10
C ALA A 152 13.82 -8.54 27.86
N LYS A 153 14.54 -9.15 26.91
CA LYS A 153 15.91 -8.75 26.54
C LYS A 153 15.97 -7.33 25.97
N ILE A 154 15.04 -6.97 25.07
CA ILE A 154 14.98 -5.63 24.47
C ILE A 154 14.70 -4.56 25.54
N LEU A 155 13.72 -4.80 26.43
CA LEU A 155 13.38 -3.87 27.50
C LEU A 155 14.51 -3.72 28.53
N ALA A 156 15.22 -4.81 28.85
CA ALA A 156 16.38 -4.77 29.73
C ALA A 156 17.52 -3.94 29.12
N TYR A 157 17.83 -4.15 27.84
CA TYR A 157 18.82 -3.37 27.10
C TYR A 157 18.46 -1.88 27.05
N ALA A 158 17.19 -1.55 26.73
CA ALA A 158 16.74 -0.17 26.71
C ALA A 158 16.89 0.51 28.08
N LYS A 159 16.59 -0.21 29.17
CA LYS A 159 16.77 0.28 30.55
C LYS A 159 18.25 0.47 30.91
N GLU A 160 19.11 -0.47 30.55
CA GLU A 160 20.56 -0.40 30.81
C GLU A 160 21.20 0.79 30.10
N HIS A 161 20.77 1.06 28.86
CA HIS A 161 21.31 2.13 28.01
C HIS A 161 20.52 3.44 28.06
N ASN A 162 19.53 3.55 28.95
CA ASN A 162 18.70 4.74 29.12
C ASN A 162 18.02 5.22 27.82
N ILE A 163 17.67 4.26 26.95
CA ILE A 163 16.94 4.50 25.70
C ILE A 163 15.47 4.73 26.07
N LYS A 164 14.92 5.87 25.67
CA LYS A 164 13.50 6.20 25.88
C LYS A 164 12.68 5.62 24.73
N GLU A 165 11.44 5.23 25.05
CA GLU A 165 10.39 4.94 24.05
C GLU A 165 10.08 6.15 23.18
#